data_AF-A0A2V5ILW6-F1
#
_entry.id   AF-A0A2V5ILW6-F1
#
_cell.length_a   1.000
_cell.length_b   1.000
_cell.length_c   1.000
_cell.angle_alpha   90.00
_cell.angle_beta   90.00
_cell.angle_gamma   90.00
#
_symmetry.space_group_name_H-M   'P 1'
#
loop_
_entity.id
_entity.type
_entity.pdbx_description
1 polymer ?
#
loop_
_entity_poly.entity_id
_entity_poly.type
_entity_poly.pdbx_seq_one_letter_code
_entity_poly.pdbx_strand_id
1 'polypeptide(L)' 'MTATQDPSHEPSEAPLLSVTRGNPTAEELAAVTAVVLALQSGNGGAEKAKPPIRQWVRRAQLHLPPKPGAGSWRRSGR' A
#
# COMPACT_ATOMS: atom_id res chain seq x y z
N MET A 1 -32.32 9.80 -25.10
CA MET A 1 -30.90 10.17 -25.22
C MET A 1 -30.25 10.05 -23.86
N THR A 2 -29.65 8.89 -23.58
CA THR A 2 -28.71 8.63 -22.48
C THR A 2 -28.18 7.22 -22.74
N ALA A 3 -26.86 7.03 -22.77
CA ALA A 3 -26.31 5.69 -22.96
C ALA A 3 -26.35 4.92 -21.64
N THR A 4 -26.80 3.67 -21.66
CA THR A 4 -26.41 2.69 -20.65
C THR A 4 -24.93 2.39 -20.91
N GLN A 5 -24.05 3.18 -20.29
CA GLN A 5 -22.60 2.98 -20.41
C GLN A 5 -22.19 1.85 -19.47
N ASP A 6 -22.38 0.63 -19.94
CA ASP A 6 -21.82 -0.58 -19.34
C ASP A 6 -20.33 -0.67 -19.73
N PRO A 7 -19.38 -0.50 -18.78
CA PRO A 7 -17.96 -0.52 -19.08
C PRO A 7 -17.48 -1.97 -19.09
N SER A 8 -17.51 -2.62 -20.26
CA SER A 8 -16.85 -3.91 -20.50
C SER A 8 -15.35 -3.82 -20.17
N HIS A 9 -14.99 -4.14 -18.91
CA HIS A 9 -13.67 -3.88 -18.36
C HIS A 9 -12.73 -5.07 -18.57
N GLU A 10 -12.37 -5.29 -19.83
CA GLU A 10 -11.27 -6.14 -20.27
C GLU A 10 -10.25 -5.23 -20.99
N PRO A 11 -8.94 -5.37 -20.76
CA PRO A 11 -8.23 -6.63 -20.59
C PRO A 11 -8.13 -7.17 -19.16
N SER A 12 -8.03 -8.50 -19.08
CA SER A 12 -7.68 -9.30 -17.91
C SER A 12 -6.23 -9.09 -17.40
N GLU A 13 -5.87 -7.83 -17.10
CA GLU A 13 -4.83 -7.52 -16.12
C GLU A 13 -5.50 -7.18 -14.78
N ALA A 14 -4.92 -7.63 -13.65
CA ALA A 14 -5.52 -7.39 -12.34
C ALA A 14 -5.51 -5.88 -11.99
N PRO A 15 -6.61 -5.33 -11.43
CA PRO A 15 -6.70 -3.89 -11.16
C PRO A 15 -5.61 -3.43 -10.19
N LEU A 16 -4.84 -2.42 -10.61
CA LEU A 16 -3.63 -1.94 -9.93
C LEU A 16 -3.84 -1.55 -8.45
N LEU A 17 -5.03 -1.05 -8.12
CA LEU A 17 -5.46 -0.67 -6.78
C LEU A 17 -6.99 -0.70 -6.69
N SER A 18 -7.52 -0.97 -5.49
CA SER A 18 -8.97 -1.08 -5.26
C SER A 18 -9.39 -0.39 -3.96
N VAL A 19 -10.58 0.22 -3.96
CA VAL A 19 -11.13 0.97 -2.82
C VAL A 19 -12.00 0.02 -1.98
N THR A 20 -11.61 -0.21 -0.73
CA THR A 20 -12.33 -1.12 0.19
C THR A 20 -13.33 -0.40 1.11
N ARG A 21 -13.32 0.93 1.14
CA ARG A 21 -14.26 1.78 1.91
C ARG A 21 -14.29 3.20 1.37
N GLY A 22 -15.47 3.81 1.34
CA GLY A 22 -15.69 5.19 0.91
C GLY A 22 -15.98 5.28 -0.59
N ASN A 23 -16.32 6.48 -1.04
CA ASN A 23 -16.52 6.82 -2.45
C ASN A 23 -15.63 8.03 -2.78
N PRO A 24 -14.32 7.81 -2.99
CA PRO A 24 -13.36 8.89 -3.24
C PRO A 24 -13.62 9.56 -4.59
N THR A 25 -13.16 10.81 -4.73
CA THR A 25 -13.26 11.53 -6.01
C THR A 25 -12.19 11.05 -7.01
N ALA A 26 -12.35 11.42 -8.28
CA ALA A 26 -11.39 11.09 -9.33
C ALA A 26 -9.99 11.69 -9.04
N GLU A 27 -9.96 12.87 -8.43
CA GLU A 27 -8.77 13.61 -8.03
C GLU A 27 -8.02 12.90 -6.89
N GLU A 28 -8.76 12.39 -5.90
CA GLU A 28 -8.17 11.60 -4.79
C GLU A 28 -7.55 10.29 -5.29
N LEU A 29 -8.24 9.59 -6.21
CA LEU A 29 -7.72 8.40 -6.87
C LEU A 29 -6.46 8.68 -7.71
N ALA A 30 -6.47 9.80 -8.46
CA ALA A 30 -5.30 10.24 -9.22
C ALA A 30 -4.11 10.57 -8.30
N ALA A 31 -4.35 11.25 -7.18
CA ALA A 31 -3.31 11.61 -6.21
C ALA A 31 -2.66 10.36 -5.57
N VAL A 32 -3.45 9.38 -5.14
CA VAL A 32 -2.93 8.10 -4.61
C VAL A 32 -2.12 7.35 -5.67
N THR A 33 -2.62 7.30 -6.91
CA THR A 33 -1.93 6.65 -8.04
C THR A 33 -0.59 7.32 -8.34
N ALA A 34 -0.54 8.66 -8.36
CA ALA A 34 0.69 9.42 -8.56
C ALA A 34 1.74 9.14 -7.48
N VAL A 35 1.34 9.02 -6.20
CA VAL A 35 2.24 8.62 -5.11
C VAL A 35 2.77 7.20 -5.30
N VAL A 36 1.92 6.24 -5.70
CA VAL A 36 2.33 4.85 -5.97
C VAL A 36 3.31 4.78 -7.15
N LEU A 37 3.11 5.57 -8.21
CA LEU A 37 4.03 5.65 -9.33
C LEU A 37 5.37 6.30 -8.93
N ALA A 38 5.34 7.41 -8.17
CA ALA A 38 6.55 8.07 -7.68
C ALA A 38 7.41 7.16 -6.78
N LEU A 39 6.77 6.37 -5.90
CA LEU A 39 7.46 5.40 -5.05
C LEU A 39 8.12 4.26 -5.85
N GLN A 40 7.52 3.83 -6.97
CA GLN A 40 8.15 2.87 -7.89
C GLN A 40 9.30 3.50 -8.68
N SER A 41 9.13 4.72 -9.20
CA SER A 41 10.17 5.45 -9.93
C SER A 41 11.40 5.77 -9.09
N GLY A 42 11.24 5.91 -7.77
CA GLY A 42 12.35 6.16 -6.83
C GLY A 42 13.42 5.07 -6.77
N ASN A 43 13.16 3.86 -7.28
CA ASN A 43 14.11 2.74 -7.24
C ASN A 43 15.33 2.93 -8.19
N GLY A 44 15.39 4.03 -8.96
CA GLY A 44 16.52 4.36 -9.84
C GLY A 44 17.77 4.92 -9.15
N GLY A 45 17.70 5.31 -7.87
CA GLY A 45 18.81 5.99 -7.18
C GLY A 45 18.94 5.68 -5.69
N ALA A 46 20.12 5.16 -5.31
CA ALA A 46 20.65 4.99 -3.95
C ALA A 46 19.96 3.96 -3.00
N GLU A 47 20.72 2.89 -2.71
CA GLU A 47 20.76 2.13 -1.44
C GLU A 47 19.52 1.38 -0.89
N LYS A 48 19.52 0.07 -1.18
CA LYS A 48 19.35 -1.04 -0.20
C LYS A 48 18.55 -0.77 1.10
N ALA A 49 17.26 -1.12 1.10
CA ALA A 49 16.65 -1.70 2.30
C ALA A 49 15.49 -2.66 1.96
N LYS A 50 15.75 -3.98 1.95
CA LYS A 50 14.71 -4.99 2.16
C LYS A 50 14.19 -4.76 3.60
N PRO A 51 12.97 -4.26 3.85
CA PRO A 51 12.72 -3.49 5.12
C PRO A 51 12.21 -4.07 6.51
N PRO A 52 11.82 -4.81 7.61
CA PRO A 52 11.34 -6.23 7.86
C PRO A 52 9.98 -6.39 8.59
N ILE A 53 9.34 -7.58 8.52
CA ILE A 53 7.90 -7.86 8.77
C ILE A 53 7.33 -7.10 9.98
N ARG A 54 6.23 -6.32 9.83
CA ARG A 54 5.48 -5.53 10.85
C ARG A 54 4.98 -6.28 12.11
N GLN A 55 5.84 -7.01 12.81
CA GLN A 55 5.55 -7.66 14.10
C GLN A 55 5.48 -6.68 15.28
N TRP A 56 5.38 -5.38 15.01
CA TRP A 56 4.97 -4.38 16.00
C TRP A 56 3.45 -4.43 16.23
N VAL A 57 2.62 -4.59 15.18
CA VAL A 57 1.15 -4.60 15.27
C VAL A 57 0.65 -5.76 16.13
N ARG A 58 1.11 -6.98 15.84
CA ARG A 58 0.76 -8.20 16.61
C ARG A 58 1.16 -8.10 18.08
N ARG A 59 2.19 -7.32 18.40
CA ARG A 59 2.69 -7.15 19.78
C ARG A 59 1.84 -6.16 20.56
N ALA A 60 1.43 -5.06 19.92
CA ALA A 60 0.51 -4.09 20.49
C ALA A 60 -0.88 -4.71 20.78
N GLN A 61 -1.46 -5.44 19.82
CA GLN A 61 -2.80 -6.05 19.97
C GLN A 61 -2.91 -7.07 21.11
N LEU A 62 -1.84 -7.84 21.36
CA LEU A 62 -1.80 -8.80 22.47
C LEU A 62 -1.44 -8.13 23.82
N HIS A 63 -1.34 -6.80 23.85
CA HIS A 63 -0.76 -6.01 24.95
C HIS A 63 0.57 -6.59 25.48
N LEU A 64 1.34 -7.22 24.58
CA LEU A 64 2.59 -7.87 24.96
C LEU A 64 3.61 -6.79 25.32
N PRO A 65 4.27 -6.86 26.49
CA PRO A 65 5.27 -5.88 26.87
C PRO A 65 6.35 -5.80 25.77
N PRO A 66 6.89 -4.59 25.50
CA PRO A 66 7.85 -4.38 24.42
C PRO A 66 9.11 -5.22 24.70
N LYS A 67 9.20 -6.38 24.04
CA LYS A 67 10.29 -7.35 24.27
C LYS A 67 11.65 -6.67 24.03
N PRO A 68 12.44 -6.39 25.09
CA PRO A 68 13.72 -5.71 24.95
C PRO A 68 14.74 -6.66 24.31
N GLY A 69 15.75 -6.10 23.65
CA GLY A 69 16.83 -6.88 23.04
C GLY A 69 17.18 -6.45 21.63
N ALA A 70 18.38 -6.82 21.20
CA ALA A 70 18.95 -6.46 19.91
C ALA A 70 18.09 -6.97 18.73
N GLY A 71 17.98 -6.16 17.67
CA GLY A 71 17.30 -6.53 16.42
C GLY A 71 15.76 -6.46 16.44
N SER A 72 15.12 -5.98 17.51
CA SER A 72 13.65 -5.89 17.62
C SER A 72 13.00 -5.01 16.54
N TRP A 73 13.51 -3.79 16.31
CA TRP A 73 13.05 -2.83 15.29
C TRP A 73 13.14 -3.36 13.85
N ARG A 74 14.03 -4.33 13.61
CA ARG A 74 14.14 -5.06 12.34
C ARG A 74 12.95 -6.03 12.14
N ARG A 75 11.73 -5.57 12.49
CA ARG A 75 10.39 -6.16 12.35
C ARG A 75 9.26 -5.08 12.36
N SER A 76 9.52 -3.92 11.75
CA SER A 76 8.54 -2.83 11.58
C SER A 76 8.47 -2.23 10.15
N GLY A 77 9.27 -2.72 9.20
CA GLY A 77 9.48 -2.10 7.89
C GLY A 77 9.01 -2.87 6.64
N ARG A 78 9.00 -4.21 6.61
CA ARG A 78 8.30 -5.02 5.56
C ARG A 78 6.87 -5.20 6.04
#